data_AF-A0A0M0BNV6-F1
#
_entry.id   AF-A0A0M0BNV6-F1
#
_cell.length_a   1.000
_cell.length_b   1.000
_cell.length_c   1.000
_cell.angle_alpha   90.00
_cell.angle_beta   90.00
_cell.angle_gamma   90.00
#
_symmetry.space_group_name_H-M   'P 1'
#
loop_
_entity.id
_entity.type
_entity.pdbx_description
1 polymer ?
#
loop_
_entity_poly.entity_id
_entity_poly.type
_entity_poly.pdbx_seq_one_letter_code
_entity_poly.pdbx_strand_id
1 'polypeptide(L)'
;MERRPDERGSSARAEGEGIYRGLIVAAAFAFMVLPFVTTFNELLTKLVEGMRLVALIQGVAAPFLVRVVAVILGALGVPAAFDGSYLCLTGGWMPLRIYISWNCIGWQSFILLAFTFATGLRGPYTLRSKLLTAILGVEGTFLVSVLRILVPCLLGYRFGYVPAIVFHDYLGTVLTLIWLGALWHLSFGSLLVRAGPPAGALSGSEGDTSEGNKTPEGRSSDGPAGR
;
A
#
# COMPACT_ATOMS: atom_id res chain seq x y z
N MET A 1 7.52 -46.08 -15.24
CA MET A 1 8.34 -44.89 -15.52
C MET A 1 8.46 -44.12 -14.21
N GLU A 2 9.29 -44.65 -13.32
CA GLU A 2 9.42 -44.22 -11.92
C GLU A 2 10.42 -43.05 -11.87
N ARG A 3 9.98 -41.83 -11.53
CA ARG A 3 10.91 -40.70 -11.30
C ARG A 3 11.68 -40.94 -10.00
N ARG A 4 13.02 -40.95 -10.10
CA ARG A 4 13.94 -41.21 -8.98
C ARG A 4 13.68 -40.25 -7.80
N PRO A 5 13.84 -40.72 -6.55
CA PRO A 5 13.54 -39.95 -5.34
C PRO A 5 14.58 -38.85 -5.01
N ASP A 6 15.73 -38.80 -5.67
CA ASP A 6 16.83 -37.87 -5.43
C ASP A 6 16.59 -36.45 -5.98
N GLU A 7 15.96 -36.31 -7.15
CA GLU A 7 15.73 -34.99 -7.77
C GLU A 7 14.73 -34.10 -6.99
N ARG A 8 13.78 -34.72 -6.27
CA ARG A 8 12.81 -33.99 -5.43
C ARG A 8 13.45 -33.32 -4.22
N GLY A 9 14.50 -33.90 -3.66
CA GLY A 9 15.21 -33.36 -2.49
C GLY A 9 16.09 -32.16 -2.82
N SER A 10 16.66 -32.11 -4.02
CA SER A 10 17.50 -31.01 -4.49
C SER A 10 16.69 -29.77 -4.88
N SER A 11 15.54 -29.96 -5.54
CA SER A 11 14.63 -28.86 -5.92
C SER A 11 14.04 -28.16 -4.69
N ALA A 12 13.59 -28.93 -3.68
CA ALA A 12 13.02 -28.36 -2.46
C ALA A 12 14.05 -27.59 -1.60
N ARG A 13 15.33 -28.04 -1.59
CA ARG A 13 16.42 -27.32 -0.91
C ARG A 13 16.80 -26.03 -1.63
N ALA A 14 16.86 -26.04 -2.96
CA ALA A 14 17.18 -24.86 -3.76
C ALA A 14 16.06 -23.81 -3.74
N GLU A 15 14.79 -24.24 -3.78
CA GLU A 15 13.64 -23.37 -3.56
C GLU A 15 13.65 -22.77 -2.16
N GLY A 16 13.91 -23.59 -1.13
CA GLY A 16 14.07 -23.13 0.24
C GLY A 16 15.15 -22.07 0.37
N GLU A 17 16.35 -22.33 -0.15
CA GLU A 17 17.49 -21.40 -0.09
C GLU A 17 17.22 -20.06 -0.77
N GLY A 18 16.52 -20.07 -1.91
CA GLY A 18 16.05 -18.86 -2.59
C GLY A 18 15.05 -18.07 -1.75
N ILE A 19 14.11 -18.75 -1.09
CA ILE A 19 13.12 -18.13 -0.19
C ILE A 19 13.80 -17.55 1.06
N TYR A 20 14.70 -18.30 1.71
CA TYR A 20 15.44 -17.82 2.88
C TYR A 20 16.31 -16.61 2.55
N ARG A 21 17.02 -16.64 1.42
CA ARG A 21 17.83 -15.52 0.95
C ARG A 21 16.95 -14.30 0.64
N GLY A 22 15.79 -14.49 0.03
CA GLY A 22 14.81 -13.44 -0.22
C GLY A 22 14.29 -12.80 1.08
N LEU A 23 13.94 -13.62 2.08
CA LEU A 23 13.51 -13.15 3.40
C LEU A 23 14.60 -12.34 4.11
N ILE A 24 15.86 -12.80 4.06
CA ILE A 24 16.99 -12.10 4.68
C ILE A 24 17.25 -10.77 3.99
N VAL A 25 17.21 -10.72 2.65
CA VAL A 25 17.42 -9.47 1.88
C VAL A 25 16.28 -8.47 2.15
N ALA A 26 15.03 -8.94 2.17
CA ALA A 26 13.89 -8.10 2.49
C ALA A 26 13.96 -7.56 3.94
N ALA A 27 14.33 -8.41 4.90
CA ALA A 27 14.52 -8.02 6.29
C ALA A 27 15.67 -7.01 6.43
N ALA A 28 16.81 -7.25 5.80
CA ALA A 28 17.97 -6.36 5.82
C ALA A 28 17.64 -4.98 5.23
N PHE A 29 16.92 -4.95 4.09
CA PHE A 29 16.48 -3.71 3.49
C PHE A 29 15.47 -2.96 4.39
N ALA A 30 14.51 -3.67 4.99
CA ALA A 30 13.57 -3.08 5.94
C ALA A 30 14.29 -2.48 7.15
N PHE A 31 15.27 -3.18 7.72
CA PHE A 31 16.11 -2.69 8.81
C PHE A 31 16.97 -1.49 8.43
N MET A 32 17.42 -1.41 7.17
CA MET A 32 18.21 -0.27 6.69
C MET A 32 17.35 0.98 6.44
N VAL A 33 16.10 0.79 5.99
CA VAL A 33 15.14 1.87 5.72
C VAL A 33 14.49 2.39 7.00
N LEU A 34 14.34 1.55 8.02
CA LEU A 34 13.80 1.90 9.34
C LEU A 34 14.37 3.22 9.91
N PRO A 35 15.69 3.39 10.09
CA PRO A 35 16.25 4.62 10.66
C PRO A 35 15.95 5.87 9.82
N PHE A 36 15.94 5.74 8.48
CA PHE A 36 15.62 6.86 7.60
C PHE A 36 14.15 7.28 7.72
N VAL A 37 13.25 6.29 7.75
CA VAL A 37 11.82 6.52 7.97
C VAL A 37 11.59 7.14 9.34
N THR A 38 12.22 6.63 10.40
CA THR A 38 12.07 7.20 11.74
C THR A 38 12.60 8.63 11.84
N THR A 39 13.71 8.96 11.19
CA THR A 39 14.22 10.35 11.17
C THR A 39 13.28 11.29 10.42
N PHE A 40 12.74 10.86 9.27
CA PHE A 40 11.74 11.66 8.54
C PHE A 40 10.47 11.85 9.37
N ASN A 41 10.07 10.83 10.11
CA ASN A 41 8.93 10.89 11.02
C ASN A 41 9.16 11.86 12.18
N GLU A 42 10.33 11.84 12.82
CA GLU A 42 10.68 12.80 13.87
C GLU A 42 10.71 14.24 13.35
N LEU A 43 11.24 14.46 12.14
CA LEU A 43 11.24 15.77 11.50
C LEU A 43 9.81 16.29 11.27
N LEU A 44 8.94 15.45 10.71
CA LEU A 44 7.53 15.78 10.52
C LEU A 44 6.83 16.02 11.86
N THR A 45 7.13 15.19 12.87
CA THR A 45 6.56 15.32 14.21
C THR A 45 6.90 16.69 14.80
N LYS A 46 8.17 17.12 14.73
CA LYS A 46 8.58 18.45 15.19
C LYS A 46 7.95 19.59 14.39
N LEU A 47 7.76 19.41 13.09
CA LEU A 47 7.11 20.41 12.23
C LEU A 47 5.61 20.57 12.56
N VAL A 48 4.95 19.46 12.88
CA VAL A 48 3.50 19.39 13.12
C VAL A 48 3.16 19.66 14.59
N GLU A 49 4.04 19.35 15.55
CA GLU A 49 3.89 19.70 16.98
C GLU A 49 3.81 21.22 17.21
N GLY A 50 4.32 22.03 16.28
CA GLY A 50 4.10 23.48 16.27
C GLY A 50 2.67 23.90 15.89
N MET A 51 1.85 23.01 15.35
CA MET A 51 0.48 23.28 14.90
C MET A 51 -0.55 22.81 15.93
N ARG A 52 -1.41 23.73 16.39
CA ARG A 52 -2.55 23.45 17.30
C ARG A 52 -3.54 22.39 16.78
N LEU A 53 -3.43 22.01 15.50
CA LEU A 53 -4.18 20.92 14.87
C LEU A 53 -3.92 19.56 15.53
N VAL A 54 -2.72 19.29 16.04
CA VAL A 54 -2.40 18.01 16.71
C VAL A 54 -3.30 17.79 17.92
N ALA A 55 -3.43 18.81 18.77
CA ALA A 55 -4.27 18.74 19.96
C ALA A 55 -5.76 18.55 19.61
N LEU A 56 -6.21 19.19 18.52
CA LEU A 56 -7.61 19.14 18.10
C LEU A 56 -7.98 17.77 17.54
N ILE A 57 -7.13 17.22 16.67
CA ILE A 57 -7.41 15.91 16.12
C ILE A 57 -7.16 14.82 17.19
N GLN A 58 -6.21 14.98 18.11
CA GLN A 58 -6.04 14.05 19.24
C GLN A 58 -7.28 13.99 20.13
N GLY A 59 -7.94 15.13 20.38
CA GLY A 59 -9.18 15.17 21.15
C GLY A 59 -10.35 14.41 20.52
N VAL A 60 -10.34 14.17 19.20
CA VAL A 60 -11.45 13.52 18.48
C VAL A 60 -11.09 12.10 18.02
N ALA A 61 -9.94 11.94 17.37
CA ALA A 61 -9.55 10.67 16.76
C ALA A 61 -9.03 9.65 17.79
N ALA A 62 -8.33 10.09 18.85
CA ALA A 62 -7.85 9.17 19.89
C ALA A 62 -8.98 8.46 20.63
N PRO A 63 -10.01 9.14 21.20
CA PRO A 63 -11.10 8.44 21.88
C PRO A 63 -11.93 7.58 20.92
N PHE A 64 -12.04 7.95 19.65
CA PHE A 64 -12.68 7.10 18.64
C PHE A 64 -11.90 5.79 18.44
N LEU A 65 -10.59 5.86 18.21
CA LEU A 65 -9.76 4.66 18.05
C LEU A 65 -9.79 3.76 19.28
N VAL A 66 -9.70 4.35 20.49
CA VAL A 66 -9.74 3.60 21.75
C VAL A 66 -11.04 2.79 21.86
N ARG A 67 -12.19 3.38 21.52
CA ARG A 67 -13.48 2.69 21.52
C ARG A 67 -13.52 1.52 20.55
N VAL A 68 -13.07 1.74 19.31
CA VAL A 68 -13.00 0.69 18.29
C VAL A 68 -12.13 -0.48 18.77
N VAL A 69 -10.93 -0.17 19.28
CA VAL A 69 -10.00 -1.18 19.79
C VAL A 69 -10.58 -1.92 21.00
N ALA A 70 -11.22 -1.21 21.94
CA ALA A 70 -11.86 -1.82 23.11
C ALA A 70 -12.98 -2.79 22.71
N VAL A 71 -13.82 -2.42 21.73
CA VAL A 71 -14.89 -3.29 21.24
C VAL A 71 -14.33 -4.55 20.58
N ILE A 72 -13.30 -4.41 19.74
CA ILE A 72 -12.67 -5.57 19.08
C ILE A 72 -12.00 -6.49 20.12
N LEU A 73 -11.30 -5.92 21.10
CA LEU A 73 -10.70 -6.70 22.19
C LEU A 73 -11.76 -7.42 23.03
N GLY A 74 -12.88 -6.76 23.32
CA GLY A 74 -14.03 -7.38 23.97
C GLY A 74 -14.59 -8.55 23.16
N ALA A 75 -14.71 -8.40 21.84
CA ALA A 75 -15.14 -9.47 20.94
C ALA A 75 -14.14 -10.65 20.90
N LEU A 76 -12.85 -10.39 21.14
CA LEU A 76 -11.81 -11.41 21.28
C LEU A 76 -11.74 -12.03 22.69
N GLY A 77 -12.64 -11.66 23.60
CA GLY A 77 -12.71 -12.19 24.96
C GLY A 77 -11.78 -11.51 25.98
N VAL A 78 -11.20 -10.36 25.64
CA VAL A 78 -10.35 -9.57 26.54
C VAL A 78 -11.21 -8.49 27.19
N PRO A 79 -11.36 -8.47 28.53
CA PRO A 79 -12.12 -7.42 29.19
C PRO A 79 -11.36 -6.09 29.09
N ALA A 80 -11.85 -5.21 28.23
CA ALA A 80 -11.26 -3.91 27.95
C ALA A 80 -12.24 -2.80 28.34
N ALA A 81 -11.80 -1.92 29.24
CA ALA A 81 -12.45 -0.66 29.55
C ALA A 81 -11.69 0.49 28.87
N PHE A 82 -12.36 1.63 28.68
CA PHE A 82 -11.75 2.82 28.12
C PHE A 82 -12.09 4.04 28.97
N ASP A 83 -11.14 4.96 29.08
CA ASP A 83 -11.32 6.25 29.73
C ASP A 83 -10.60 7.34 28.91
N GLY A 84 -11.37 8.10 28.13
CA GLY A 84 -10.84 9.09 27.20
C GLY A 84 -9.87 8.48 26.18
N SER A 85 -8.56 8.79 26.33
CA SER A 85 -7.46 8.26 25.50
C SER A 85 -6.75 7.05 26.12
N TYR A 86 -7.21 6.56 27.27
CA TYR A 86 -6.65 5.40 27.95
C TYR A 86 -7.47 4.15 27.67
N LEU A 87 -6.76 3.05 27.40
CA LEU A 87 -7.30 1.71 27.31
C LEU A 87 -6.87 0.94 28.56
N CYS A 88 -7.84 0.42 29.31
CA CYS A 88 -7.64 -0.31 30.55
C CYS A 88 -8.01 -1.77 30.32
N LEU A 89 -7.01 -2.64 30.30
CA LEU A 89 -7.22 -4.09 30.19
C LEU A 89 -7.36 -4.66 31.59
N THR A 90 -8.55 -5.16 31.91
CA THR A 90 -8.89 -5.78 33.19
C THR A 90 -9.04 -7.30 32.95
N GLY A 91 -8.55 -8.13 33.87
CA GLY A 91 -8.64 -9.59 33.73
C GLY A 91 -7.43 -10.30 33.14
N GLY A 92 -6.27 -9.63 33.03
CA GLY A 92 -4.97 -10.28 32.87
C GLY A 92 -4.32 -10.57 34.23
N TRP A 93 -3.09 -11.09 34.24
CA TRP A 93 -2.31 -11.32 35.47
C TRP A 93 -2.00 -10.02 36.24
N MET A 94 -2.04 -8.86 35.56
CA MET A 94 -1.97 -7.53 36.15
C MET A 94 -2.82 -6.54 35.32
N PRO A 95 -3.58 -5.63 35.94
CA PRO A 95 -4.29 -4.58 35.20
C PRO A 95 -3.31 -3.71 34.41
N LEU A 96 -3.51 -3.60 33.10
CA LEU A 96 -2.64 -2.84 32.20
C LEU A 96 -3.39 -1.59 31.71
N ARG A 97 -2.80 -0.42 31.96
CA ARG A 97 -3.31 0.86 31.46
C ARG A 97 -2.42 1.36 30.34
N ILE A 98 -2.95 1.42 29.13
CA ILE A 98 -2.26 1.79 27.91
C ILE A 98 -2.76 3.17 27.49
N TYR A 99 -1.83 4.11 27.34
CA TYR A 99 -2.15 5.43 26.81
C TYR A 99 -2.05 5.41 25.29
N ILE A 100 -3.16 5.69 24.59
CA ILE A 100 -3.19 5.80 23.14
C ILE A 100 -2.92 7.26 22.76
N SER A 101 -1.70 7.53 22.31
CA SER A 101 -1.28 8.85 21.87
C SER A 101 -1.58 9.07 20.38
N TRP A 102 -1.41 10.31 19.93
CA TRP A 102 -1.49 10.70 18.52
C TRP A 102 -0.65 9.82 17.58
N ASN A 103 0.51 9.35 18.04
CA ASN A 103 1.37 8.46 17.26
C ASN A 103 0.73 7.11 16.94
N CYS A 104 -0.12 6.59 17.83
CA CYS A 104 -0.81 5.32 17.64
C CYS A 104 -1.94 5.41 16.61
N ILE A 105 -2.48 6.61 16.35
CA ILE A 105 -3.49 6.85 15.30
C ILE A 105 -2.89 6.58 13.91
N GLY A 106 -1.56 6.58 13.80
CA GLY A 106 -0.88 6.32 12.53
C GLY A 106 -1.00 7.51 11.58
N TRP A 107 -1.14 8.73 12.08
CA TRP A 107 -1.12 9.97 11.29
C TRP A 107 0.11 10.04 10.37
N GLN A 108 1.24 9.55 10.86
CA GLN A 108 2.47 9.36 10.10
C GLN A 108 2.25 8.49 8.85
N SER A 109 1.59 7.34 9.01
CA SER A 109 1.26 6.43 7.90
C SER A 109 0.32 7.10 6.90
N PHE A 110 -0.62 7.94 7.35
CA PHE A 110 -1.49 8.73 6.47
C PHE A 110 -0.71 9.80 5.68
N ILE A 111 0.28 10.45 6.29
CA ILE A 111 1.14 11.40 5.57
C ILE A 111 1.99 10.67 4.53
N LEU A 112 2.61 9.55 4.91
CA LEU A 112 3.35 8.72 3.96
C LEU A 112 2.45 8.30 2.80
N LEU A 113 1.24 7.81 3.08
CA LEU A 113 0.25 7.47 2.06
C LEU A 113 -0.03 8.67 1.13
N ALA A 114 -0.25 9.87 1.68
CA ALA A 114 -0.52 11.08 0.90
C ALA A 114 0.66 11.45 -0.02
N PHE A 115 1.89 11.39 0.49
CA PHE A 115 3.10 11.58 -0.34
C PHE A 115 3.19 10.52 -1.43
N THR A 116 2.93 9.27 -1.09
CA THR A 116 3.02 8.18 -2.07
C THR A 116 1.96 8.33 -3.14
N PHE A 117 0.76 8.81 -2.80
CA PHE A 117 -0.25 9.17 -3.79
C PHE A 117 0.20 10.31 -4.69
N ALA A 118 0.79 11.37 -4.13
CA ALA A 118 1.31 12.50 -4.88
C ALA A 118 2.43 12.10 -5.86
N THR A 119 3.22 11.07 -5.55
CA THR A 119 4.27 10.57 -6.45
C THR A 119 3.76 9.52 -7.43
N GLY A 120 2.98 8.54 -6.98
CA GLY A 120 2.61 7.38 -7.78
C GLY A 120 1.36 7.56 -8.66
N LEU A 121 0.46 8.51 -8.36
CA LEU A 121 -0.71 8.80 -9.21
C LEU A 121 -0.42 9.82 -10.33
N ARG A 122 0.85 10.22 -10.52
CA ARG A 122 1.28 11.19 -11.55
C ARG A 122 1.11 10.71 -13.00
N GLY A 123 0.81 9.43 -13.23
CA GLY A 123 0.60 8.89 -14.59
C GLY A 123 -0.78 9.20 -15.20
N PRO A 124 -0.93 8.95 -16.53
CA PRO A 124 -2.17 9.13 -17.29
C PRO A 124 -3.16 7.99 -16.98
N TYR A 125 -3.72 8.02 -15.77
CA TYR A 125 -4.69 7.02 -15.29
C TYR A 125 -6.09 7.63 -15.19
N THR A 126 -7.11 6.79 -15.34
CA THR A 126 -8.50 7.23 -15.22
C THR A 126 -8.81 7.75 -13.81
N LEU A 127 -9.64 8.80 -13.69
CA LEU A 127 -10.02 9.37 -12.39
C LEU A 127 -10.72 8.35 -11.47
N ARG A 128 -11.46 7.39 -12.04
CA ARG A 128 -12.10 6.29 -11.29
C ARG A 128 -11.06 5.37 -10.64
N SER A 129 -10.04 4.96 -11.38
CA SER A 129 -8.94 4.14 -10.84
C SER A 129 -8.13 4.88 -9.77
N LYS A 130 -7.92 6.19 -9.95
CA LYS A 130 -7.26 7.06 -8.98
C LYS A 130 -8.06 7.13 -7.66
N LEU A 131 -9.37 7.34 -7.76
CA LEU A 131 -10.26 7.42 -6.59
C LEU A 131 -10.38 6.09 -5.86
N LEU A 132 -10.53 4.97 -6.57
CA LEU A 132 -10.56 3.63 -5.96
C LEU A 132 -9.26 3.30 -5.23
N THR A 133 -8.12 3.64 -5.83
CA THR A 133 -6.81 3.48 -5.18
C THR A 133 -6.69 4.35 -3.93
N ALA A 134 -7.21 5.58 -3.98
CA ALA A 134 -7.20 6.49 -2.83
C ALA A 134 -8.07 5.97 -1.68
N ILE A 135 -9.30 5.54 -1.96
CA ILE A 135 -10.22 5.00 -0.95
C ILE A 135 -9.63 3.74 -0.32
N LEU A 136 -9.16 2.80 -1.14
CA LEU A 136 -8.58 1.55 -0.65
C LEU A 136 -7.32 1.80 0.20
N GLY A 137 -6.48 2.74 -0.21
CA GLY A 137 -5.29 3.11 0.55
C GLY A 137 -5.63 3.76 1.88
N VAL A 138 -6.62 4.65 1.94
CA VAL A 138 -7.08 5.28 3.19
C VAL A 138 -7.69 4.25 4.13
N GLU A 139 -8.60 3.41 3.62
CA GLU A 139 -9.28 2.37 4.39
C GLU A 139 -8.30 1.35 4.96
N GLY A 140 -7.40 0.82 4.13
CA GLY A 140 -6.44 -0.15 4.63
C GLY A 140 -5.35 0.47 5.50
N THR A 141 -4.99 1.75 5.31
CA THR A 141 -4.11 2.46 6.27
C THR A 141 -4.79 2.61 7.62
N PHE A 142 -6.09 2.92 7.64
CA PHE A 142 -6.87 2.92 8.87
C PHE A 142 -6.89 1.54 9.53
N LEU A 143 -7.10 0.46 8.76
CA LEU A 143 -7.10 -0.90 9.29
C LEU A 143 -5.75 -1.31 9.87
N VAL A 144 -4.65 -0.95 9.19
CA VAL A 144 -3.28 -1.19 9.66
C VAL A 144 -2.98 -0.41 10.93
N SER A 145 -3.44 0.84 11.03
CA SER A 145 -3.35 1.63 12.27
C SER A 145 -4.09 0.96 13.43
N VAL A 146 -5.30 0.44 13.19
CA VAL A 146 -6.05 -0.31 14.20
C VAL A 146 -5.29 -1.56 14.64
N LEU A 147 -4.79 -2.36 13.69
CA LEU A 147 -4.00 -3.56 13.97
C LEU A 147 -2.71 -3.25 14.75
N ARG A 148 -2.05 -2.12 14.44
CA ARG A 148 -0.85 -1.67 15.13
C ARG A 148 -1.07 -1.40 16.62
N ILE A 149 -2.30 -1.09 17.04
CA ILE A 149 -2.66 -0.98 18.45
C ILE A 149 -3.12 -2.33 19.00
N LEU A 150 -3.97 -3.03 18.24
CA LEU A 150 -4.61 -4.27 18.66
C LEU A 150 -3.61 -5.38 18.99
N VAL A 151 -2.62 -5.58 18.13
CA VAL A 151 -1.66 -6.68 18.28
C VAL A 151 -0.79 -6.49 19.54
N PRO A 152 -0.16 -5.33 19.80
CA PRO A 152 0.51 -5.07 21.07
C PRO A 152 -0.38 -5.16 22.29
N CYS A 153 -1.65 -4.74 22.22
CA CYS A 153 -2.58 -4.86 23.35
C CYS A 153 -2.83 -6.33 23.71
N LEU A 154 -3.04 -7.18 22.69
CA LEU A 154 -3.23 -8.62 22.89
C LEU A 154 -1.94 -9.30 23.38
N LEU A 155 -0.79 -8.89 22.85
CA LEU A 155 0.51 -9.37 23.30
C LEU A 155 0.79 -8.96 24.74
N GLY A 156 0.43 -7.73 25.12
CA GLY A 156 0.54 -7.20 26.47
C GLY A 156 -0.30 -7.98 27.47
N TYR A 157 -1.53 -8.32 27.08
CA TYR A 157 -2.44 -9.13 27.88
C TYR A 157 -1.91 -10.56 28.13
N ARG A 158 -1.31 -11.19 27.11
CA ARG A 158 -0.91 -12.61 27.18
C ARG A 158 0.54 -12.85 27.61
N PHE A 159 1.47 -12.00 27.19
CA PHE A 159 2.93 -12.18 27.34
C PHE A 159 3.58 -11.06 28.18
N GLY A 160 2.82 -10.04 28.58
CA GLY A 160 3.30 -8.93 29.39
C GLY A 160 3.79 -7.72 28.59
N TYR A 161 4.21 -6.69 29.31
CA TYR A 161 4.46 -5.35 28.77
C TYR A 161 5.67 -5.26 27.81
N VAL A 162 6.77 -5.95 28.12
CA VAL A 162 8.03 -5.83 27.35
C VAL A 162 7.87 -6.34 25.92
N PRO A 163 7.33 -7.54 25.65
CA PRO A 163 7.07 -7.99 24.28
C PRO A 163 6.13 -7.06 23.50
N ALA A 164 5.14 -6.46 24.18
CA ALA A 164 4.18 -5.57 23.56
C ALA A 164 4.84 -4.29 23.02
N ILE A 165 5.73 -3.65 23.79
CA ILE A 165 6.46 -2.45 23.34
C ILE A 165 7.38 -2.77 22.17
N VAL A 166 8.17 -3.86 22.27
CA VAL A 166 9.08 -4.24 21.18
C VAL A 166 8.30 -4.46 19.89
N PHE A 167 7.16 -5.15 19.97
CA PHE A 167 6.30 -5.31 18.80
C PHE A 167 5.76 -3.96 18.29
N HIS A 168 5.28 -3.11 19.19
CA HIS A 168 4.72 -1.80 18.84
C HIS A 168 5.74 -0.89 18.14
N ASP A 169 6.98 -0.83 18.64
CA ASP A 169 8.00 0.11 18.19
C ASP A 169 8.67 -0.34 16.90
N TYR A 170 9.00 -1.62 16.78
CA TYR A 170 9.72 -2.14 15.61
C TYR A 170 8.78 -2.67 14.52
N LEU A 171 7.80 -3.49 14.88
CA LEU A 171 6.93 -4.14 13.90
C LEU A 171 5.81 -3.23 13.40
N GLY A 172 5.45 -2.16 14.13
CA GLY A 172 4.47 -1.18 13.67
C GLY A 172 4.88 -0.48 12.36
N THR A 173 6.16 -0.13 12.22
CA THR A 173 6.70 0.49 11.00
C THR A 173 6.80 -0.51 9.87
N VAL A 174 7.29 -1.73 10.15
CA VAL A 174 7.37 -2.82 9.17
C VAL A 174 5.99 -3.14 8.60
N LEU A 175 4.96 -3.24 9.44
CA LEU A 175 3.58 -3.50 9.01
C LEU A 175 3.07 -2.40 8.06
N THR A 176 3.40 -1.14 8.34
CA THR A 176 3.03 -0.01 7.48
C THR A 176 3.72 -0.09 6.12
N LEU A 177 5.02 -0.44 6.10
CA LEU A 177 5.77 -0.58 4.84
C LEU A 177 5.26 -1.74 3.99
N ILE A 178 4.97 -2.89 4.63
CA ILE A 178 4.37 -4.06 3.96
C ILE A 178 3.03 -3.68 3.37
N TRP A 179 2.18 -3.00 4.13
CA TRP A 179 0.88 -2.52 3.64
C TRP A 179 1.03 -1.58 2.45
N LEU A 180 1.94 -0.61 2.52
CA LEU A 180 2.16 0.34 1.43
C LEU A 180 2.66 -0.40 0.17
N GLY A 181 3.59 -1.35 0.33
CA GLY A 181 4.05 -2.21 -0.75
C GLY A 181 2.93 -3.04 -1.36
N ALA A 182 2.07 -3.65 -0.54
CA ALA A 182 0.92 -4.42 -0.98
C ALA A 182 -0.12 -3.55 -1.71
N LEU A 183 -0.40 -2.34 -1.19
CA LEU A 183 -1.26 -1.36 -1.83
C LEU A 183 -0.73 -1.04 -3.23
N TRP A 184 0.55 -0.70 -3.37
CA TRP A 184 1.13 -0.40 -4.68
C TRP A 184 1.14 -1.59 -5.63
N HIS A 185 1.41 -2.78 -5.11
CA HIS A 185 1.36 -4.01 -5.90
C HIS A 185 -0.05 -4.26 -6.47
N LEU A 186 -1.08 -4.15 -5.64
CA LEU A 186 -2.49 -4.26 -6.06
C LEU A 186 -2.91 -3.13 -6.99
N SER A 187 -2.44 -1.91 -6.70
CA SER A 187 -2.70 -0.73 -7.50
C SER A 187 -2.17 -0.90 -8.92
N PHE A 188 -0.88 -1.18 -9.10
CA PHE A 188 -0.29 -1.36 -10.43
C PHE A 188 -0.73 -2.65 -11.13
N GLY A 189 -1.04 -3.71 -10.39
CA GLY A 189 -1.44 -4.99 -10.95
C GLY A 189 -2.91 -5.07 -11.37
N SER A 190 -3.83 -4.40 -10.66
CA SER A 190 -5.27 -4.65 -10.82
C SER A 190 -6.14 -3.39 -10.89
N LEU A 191 -5.71 -2.24 -10.34
CA LEU A 191 -6.58 -1.06 -10.21
C LEU A 191 -6.26 0.07 -11.20
N LEU A 192 -4.99 0.27 -11.56
CA LEU A 192 -4.58 1.34 -12.45
C LEU A 192 -4.80 0.98 -13.92
N VAL A 193 -6.00 1.25 -14.41
CA VAL A 193 -6.30 1.25 -15.84
C VAL A 193 -5.73 2.52 -16.47
N ARG A 194 -4.82 2.36 -17.43
CA ARG A 194 -4.31 3.49 -18.23
C ARG A 194 -5.49 4.15 -18.95
N ALA A 195 -5.58 5.47 -18.86
CA ALA A 195 -6.50 6.20 -19.71
C ALA A 195 -6.04 5.98 -21.17
N GLY A 196 -6.87 5.31 -21.97
CA GLY A 196 -6.64 5.24 -23.42
C GLY A 196 -6.56 6.66 -24.00
N PRO A 197 -5.86 6.85 -25.13
CA PRO A 197 -5.85 8.14 -25.82
C PRO A 197 -7.30 8.63 -26.00
N PRO A 198 -7.57 9.94 -25.86
CA PRO A 198 -8.90 10.47 -26.14
C PRO A 198 -9.34 9.99 -27.52
N ALA A 199 -10.56 9.44 -27.59
CA ALA A 199 -11.23 8.92 -28.78
C ALA A 199 -11.54 10.05 -29.78
N GLY A 200 -10.48 10.64 -30.32
CA GLY A 200 -10.48 11.79 -31.22
C GLY A 200 -9.13 12.02 -31.90
N ALA A 201 -8.04 11.37 -31.46
CA ALA A 201 -6.72 11.49 -32.08
C ALA A 201 -6.46 10.50 -33.23
N LEU A 202 -7.43 9.64 -33.59
CA LEU A 202 -7.31 8.67 -34.70
C LEU A 202 -8.34 8.90 -35.84
N SER A 203 -9.00 10.06 -35.89
CA SER A 203 -9.92 10.43 -36.98
C SER A 203 -9.39 11.62 -37.81
N GLY A 204 -8.08 11.69 -38.02
CA GLY A 204 -7.44 12.80 -38.75
C GLY A 204 -6.31 12.40 -39.70
N SER A 205 -6.26 11.15 -40.15
CA SER A 205 -5.28 10.69 -41.14
C SER A 205 -5.85 9.62 -42.09
N GLU A 206 -7.12 9.77 -42.50
CA GLU A 206 -7.68 9.03 -43.63
C GLU A 206 -8.44 10.01 -44.52
N GLY A 207 -7.76 10.47 -45.58
CA GLY A 207 -8.35 11.30 -46.62
C GLY A 207 -7.35 12.27 -47.25
N ASP A 208 -6.43 11.76 -48.07
CA ASP A 208 -6.29 12.22 -49.47
C ASP A 208 -5.21 11.40 -50.20
N THR A 209 -5.59 10.24 -50.73
CA THR A 209 -4.93 9.68 -51.92
C THR A 209 -6.01 9.00 -52.75
N SER A 210 -6.71 9.77 -53.57
CA SER A 210 -7.48 9.24 -54.69
C SER A 210 -7.44 10.20 -55.87
N GLU A 211 -6.36 10.15 -56.65
CA GLU A 211 -6.46 10.41 -58.08
C GLU A 211 -6.22 9.10 -58.84
N GLY A 212 -7.29 8.67 -59.50
CA GLY A 212 -7.40 7.37 -60.14
C GLY A 212 -6.69 7.32 -61.49
N ASN A 213 -6.00 6.21 -61.73
CA ASN A 213 -5.62 5.80 -63.07
C ASN A 213 -6.58 4.71 -63.55
N LYS A 214 -7.64 5.12 -64.25
CA LYS A 214 -8.43 4.23 -65.10
C LYS A 214 -7.85 4.28 -66.51
N THR A 215 -7.23 3.18 -66.92
CA THR A 215 -7.09 2.81 -68.33
C THR A 215 -8.47 2.73 -69.00
N PRO A 216 -8.55 3.13 -70.28
CA PRO A 216 -9.39 2.42 -71.22
C PRO A 216 -8.65 2.00 -72.50
N GLU A 217 -9.21 0.96 -73.10
CA GLU A 217 -8.81 0.27 -74.32
C GLU A 217 -8.72 1.14 -75.59
N GLY A 218 -7.73 0.80 -76.42
CA GLY A 218 -7.88 0.44 -77.84
C GLY A 218 -8.59 1.36 -78.84
N ARG A 219 -7.83 1.94 -79.79
CA ARG A 219 -8.15 1.84 -81.23
C ARG A 219 -6.97 2.18 -82.17
N SER A 220 -6.77 1.25 -83.10
CA SER A 220 -6.06 1.29 -84.39
C SER A 220 -6.07 2.63 -85.16
N SER A 221 -4.93 3.00 -85.75
CA SER A 221 -4.74 3.14 -87.22
C SER A 221 -3.36 3.70 -87.62
N ASP A 222 -2.64 2.92 -88.42
CA ASP A 222 -1.85 3.29 -89.62
C ASP A 222 -0.71 4.32 -89.59
N GLY A 223 0.47 3.84 -90.03
CA GLY A 223 1.18 4.47 -91.15
C GLY A 223 2.68 4.77 -90.95
N PRO A 224 3.53 4.66 -92.00
CA PRO A 224 4.90 4.14 -91.85
C PRO A 224 6.03 5.13 -92.20
N ALA A 225 7.26 4.60 -92.13
CA ALA A 225 8.47 4.94 -92.91
C ALA A 225 9.56 5.74 -92.18
N GLY A 226 10.79 5.22 -92.23
CA GLY A 226 11.97 6.09 -92.20
C GLY A 226 13.28 5.51 -91.67
N ARG A 227 13.90 4.61 -92.46
CA ARG A 227 15.34 4.25 -92.54
C ARG A 227 16.00 3.48 -91.40
#